data_AF-A0ABC9FTA5-F1
#
_entry.id   AF-A0ABC9FTA5-F1
#
_cell.length_a   1.000
_cell.length_b   1.000
_cell.length_c   1.000
_cell.angle_alpha   90.00
_cell.angle_beta   90.00
_cell.angle_gamma   90.00
#
_symmetry.space_group_name_H-M   'P 1'
#
loop_
_entity.id
_entity.type
_entity.pdbx_description
1 polymer ?
#
loop_
_entity_poly.entity_id
_entity_poly.type
_entity_poly.pdbx_seq_one_letter_code
_entity_poly.pdbx_strand_id
1 'polypeptide(L)'
;MAAAAAATVMAVPSCSKREGDIAAAAGMPKKVKRGRPPPPEELEAFLAAAESSLARRFAAKYNYDVVKDAPMEGRYEWVRVGP
;
A
#
# COMPACT_ATOMS: atom_id res chain seq x y z
N MET A 1 -31.82 -2.39 -11.52
CA MET A 1 -30.62 -3.17 -11.89
C MET A 1 -29.56 -2.95 -10.84
N ALA A 2 -28.99 -4.05 -10.32
CA ALA A 2 -27.91 -4.16 -9.32
C ALA A 2 -26.60 -3.50 -9.81
N ALA A 3 -25.53 -3.26 -9.03
CA ALA A 3 -25.05 -3.92 -7.83
C ALA A 3 -24.13 -2.99 -7.00
N ALA A 4 -24.10 -3.16 -5.68
CA ALA A 4 -23.13 -2.53 -4.80
C ALA A 4 -21.86 -3.40 -4.70
N ALA A 5 -20.70 -2.85 -5.05
CA ALA A 5 -19.41 -3.52 -4.88
C ALA A 5 -18.84 -3.21 -3.48
N ALA A 6 -18.80 -4.21 -2.61
CA ALA A 6 -18.21 -4.12 -1.29
C ALA A 6 -16.67 -4.19 -1.39
N ALA A 7 -15.99 -3.08 -1.10
CA ALA A 7 -14.54 -3.05 -0.95
C ALA A 7 -14.17 -3.60 0.43
N THR A 8 -13.70 -4.85 0.47
CA THR A 8 -13.14 -5.43 1.69
C THR A 8 -11.75 -4.85 1.96
N VAL A 9 -11.54 -4.32 3.17
CA VAL A 9 -10.23 -3.90 3.68
C VAL A 9 -9.60 -5.11 4.37
N MET A 10 -8.46 -5.59 3.88
CA MET A 10 -7.71 -6.63 4.60
C MET A 10 -6.98 -5.99 5.77
N ALA A 11 -7.39 -6.35 6.99
CA ALA A 11 -6.67 -6.03 8.21
C ALA A 11 -5.37 -6.84 8.27
N VAL A 12 -4.23 -6.16 8.45
CA VAL A 12 -2.97 -6.83 8.79
C VAL A 12 -3.00 -7.18 10.28
N PRO A 13 -2.70 -8.43 10.67
CA PRO A 13 -2.61 -8.77 12.08
C PRO A 13 -1.39 -8.06 12.68
N SER A 14 -1.63 -7.20 13.66
CA SER A 14 -0.60 -6.68 14.56
C SER A 14 0.01 -7.86 15.32
N CYS A 15 1.26 -8.23 14.99
CA CYS A 15 1.98 -9.28 15.70
C CYS A 15 2.42 -8.79 17.08
N SER A 16 1.58 -9.01 18.09
CA SER A 16 1.98 -8.91 19.50
C SER A 16 2.76 -10.17 19.91
N LYS A 17 4.07 -9.99 20.12
CA LYS A 17 5.02 -10.73 20.97
C LYS A 17 4.53 -12.08 21.54
N ARG A 18 5.10 -13.18 21.04
CA ARG A 18 5.21 -14.43 21.82
C ARG A 18 6.66 -14.55 22.29
N GLU A 19 6.85 -14.39 23.60
CA GLU A 19 8.04 -14.83 24.31
C GLU A 19 8.15 -16.35 24.15
N GLY A 20 9.27 -16.82 23.63
CA GLY A 20 9.56 -18.25 23.47
C GLY A 20 10.92 -18.52 24.07
N ASP A 21 10.94 -19.11 25.26
CA ASP A 21 12.14 -19.66 25.88
C ASP A 21 12.72 -20.74 24.95
N ILE A 22 13.84 -20.44 24.29
CA ILE A 22 14.67 -21.45 23.63
C ILE A 22 16.00 -21.55 24.36
N ALA A 23 16.20 -22.69 25.02
CA ALA A 23 17.47 -23.08 25.59
C ALA A 23 18.56 -23.10 24.50
N ALA A 24 19.74 -22.64 24.87
CA ALA A 24 20.93 -22.63 24.02
C ALA A 24 21.26 -24.05 23.51
N ALA A 25 21.13 -24.25 22.20
CA ALA A 25 21.77 -25.34 21.47
C ALA A 25 22.42 -24.75 20.21
N ALA A 26 23.70 -25.04 20.05
CA ALA A 26 24.57 -24.55 19.00
C ALA A 26 24.01 -24.82 17.59
N GLY A 27 23.83 -23.77 16.79
CA GLY A 27 23.41 -23.86 15.40
C GLY A 27 23.27 -22.49 14.76
N MET A 28 24.35 -21.99 14.16
CA MET A 28 24.39 -20.74 13.41
C MET A 28 23.22 -20.65 12.40
N PRO A 29 22.46 -19.54 12.31
CA PRO A 29 21.43 -19.41 11.28
C PRO A 29 22.10 -19.46 9.90
N LYS A 30 21.75 -20.48 9.11
CA LYS A 30 22.15 -20.59 7.69
C LYS A 30 21.71 -19.30 7.00
N LYS A 31 22.66 -18.55 6.44
CA LYS A 31 22.36 -17.34 5.65
C LYS A 31 21.35 -17.73 4.58
N VAL A 32 20.10 -17.30 4.73
CA VAL A 32 19.08 -17.44 3.68
C VAL A 32 19.65 -16.73 2.46
N LYS A 33 19.82 -17.45 1.36
CA LYS A 33 20.23 -16.86 0.10
C LYS A 33 19.14 -15.86 -0.27
N ARG A 34 19.41 -14.57 -0.09
CA ARG A 34 18.49 -13.52 -0.58
C ARG A 34 18.45 -13.69 -2.10
N GLY A 35 17.30 -14.05 -2.64
CA GLY A 35 17.10 -14.08 -4.09
C GLY A 35 17.48 -12.72 -4.68
N ARG A 36 17.96 -12.72 -5.92
CA ARG A 36 18.21 -11.47 -6.65
C ARG A 36 16.91 -10.65 -6.66
N PRO A 37 16.94 -9.33 -6.40
CA PRO A 37 15.75 -8.51 -6.56
C PRO A 37 15.22 -8.63 -8.00
N PRO A 38 13.90 -8.55 -8.19
CA PRO A 38 13.33 -8.47 -9.53
C PRO A 38 13.90 -7.28 -10.30
N PRO A 39 13.85 -7.30 -11.65
CA PRO A 39 14.19 -6.15 -12.46
C PRO A 39 13.43 -4.89 -12.00
N PRO A 40 14.06 -3.70 -12.06
CA PRO A 40 13.43 -2.47 -11.64
C PRO A 40 12.12 -2.21 -12.41
N GLU A 41 12.09 -2.51 -13.71
CA GLU A 41 10.92 -2.33 -14.58
C GLU A 41 9.71 -3.16 -14.11
N GLU A 42 9.93 -4.40 -13.67
CA GLU A 42 8.84 -5.26 -13.17
C GLU A 42 8.28 -4.73 -11.85
N LEU A 43 9.16 -4.25 -10.96
CA LEU A 43 8.76 -3.66 -9.68
C LEU A 43 7.98 -2.36 -9.91
N GLU A 44 8.47 -1.50 -10.79
CA GLU A 44 7.80 -0.24 -11.14
C GLU A 44 6.44 -0.50 -11.77
N ALA A 45 6.33 -1.45 -12.70
CA ALA A 45 5.04 -1.81 -13.31
C ALA A 45 4.02 -2.30 -12.27
N PHE A 46 4.46 -3.11 -11.31
CA PHE A 46 3.61 -3.60 -10.22
C PHE A 46 3.12 -2.45 -9.32
N LEU A 47 4.03 -1.58 -8.91
CA LEU A 47 3.70 -0.43 -8.07
C LEU A 47 2.81 0.57 -8.81
N ALA A 48 3.11 0.90 -10.07
CA ALA A 48 2.34 1.81 -10.89
C ALA A 48 0.90 1.33 -11.11
N ALA A 49 0.70 0.01 -11.29
CA ALA A 49 -0.64 -0.56 -11.39
C ALA A 49 -1.45 -0.39 -10.08
N ALA A 50 -0.82 -0.67 -8.94
CA ALA A 50 -1.45 -0.50 -7.63
C ALA A 50 -1.74 0.98 -7.33
N GLU A 51 -0.77 1.86 -7.56
CA GLU A 51 -0.87 3.31 -7.38
C GLU A 51 -1.97 3.92 -8.25
N SER A 52 -2.01 3.57 -9.54
CA SER A 52 -3.06 4.05 -10.45
C SER A 52 -4.46 3.67 -9.96
N SER A 53 -4.62 2.45 -9.43
CA SER A 53 -5.91 2.01 -8.87
C SER A 53 -6.32 2.81 -7.63
N LEU A 54 -5.36 3.23 -6.82
CA LEU A 54 -5.58 4.02 -5.60
C LEU A 54 -5.86 5.48 -5.97
N ALA A 55 -5.07 6.06 -6.86
CA ALA A 55 -5.25 7.41 -7.39
C ALA A 55 -6.65 7.59 -7.99
N ARG A 56 -7.11 6.64 -8.82
CA ARG A 56 -8.47 6.66 -9.38
C ARG A 56 -9.56 6.62 -8.32
N ARG A 57 -9.41 5.78 -7.29
CA ARG A 57 -10.37 5.68 -6.18
C ARG A 57 -10.39 6.95 -5.34
N PHE A 58 -9.22 7.55 -5.12
CA PHE A 58 -9.09 8.81 -4.39
C PHE A 58 -9.75 9.96 -5.16
N ALA A 59 -9.40 10.12 -6.44
CA ALA A 59 -9.99 11.13 -7.31
C ALA A 59 -11.52 11.01 -7.37
N ALA A 60 -12.06 9.80 -7.52
CA ALA A 60 -13.51 9.58 -7.53
C ALA A 60 -14.21 9.93 -6.20
N LYS A 61 -13.53 9.75 -5.06
CA LYS A 61 -14.10 10.04 -3.75
C LYS A 61 -14.04 11.53 -3.40
N TYR A 62 -12.90 12.15 -3.72
CA TYR A 62 -12.45 13.42 -3.17
C TYR A 62 -12.34 14.56 -4.20
N ASN A 63 -12.48 14.27 -5.50
CA ASN A 63 -12.26 15.23 -6.59
C ASN A 63 -10.88 15.88 -6.50
N TYR A 64 -9.86 15.07 -6.24
CA TYR A 64 -8.47 15.51 -6.15
C TYR A 64 -7.56 14.52 -6.84
N ASP A 65 -6.69 15.02 -7.70
CA ASP A 65 -5.66 14.23 -8.37
C ASP A 65 -4.37 14.28 -7.54
N VAL A 66 -4.09 13.19 -6.82
CA VAL A 66 -2.90 13.06 -5.97
C VAL A 66 -1.62 12.96 -6.81
N VAL A 67 -1.71 12.49 -8.06
CA VAL A 67 -0.54 12.33 -8.94
C VAL A 67 -0.10 13.69 -9.48
N LYS A 68 -1.07 14.56 -9.80
CA LYS A 68 -0.81 15.92 -10.27
C LYS A 68 -0.78 16.97 -9.17
N ASP A 69 -1.10 16.57 -7.94
CA ASP A 69 -1.28 17.45 -6.78
C ASP A 69 -2.23 18.63 -7.10
N ALA A 70 -3.38 18.32 -7.71
CA ALA A 70 -4.31 19.33 -8.20
C ALA A 70 -5.76 19.00 -7.84
N PRO A 71 -6.55 19.98 -7.38
CA PRO A 71 -7.98 19.81 -7.22
C PRO A 71 -8.70 19.66 -8.55
N MET A 72 -9.78 18.91 -8.51
CA MET A 72 -10.72 18.74 -9.61
C MET A 72 -12.08 19.32 -9.23
N GLU A 73 -12.85 19.69 -10.24
CA GLU A 73 -14.24 20.10 -10.06
C GLU A 73 -15.07 18.97 -9.47
N GLY A 74 -15.82 19.27 -8.42
CA GLY A 74 -16.70 18.30 -7.78
C GLY A 74 -17.25 18.77 -6.44
N ARG A 75 -17.52 17.80 -5.55
CA ARG A 75 -18.20 18.04 -4.26
C ARG A 75 -17.37 18.77 -3.21
N TYR A 76 -16.05 18.77 -3.35
CA TYR A 76 -15.13 19.33 -2.36
C TYR A 76 -14.28 20.40 -3.01
N GLU A 77 -14.16 21.54 -2.33
CA GLU A 77 -13.22 22.60 -2.66
C GLU A 77 -11.95 22.38 -1.85
N TRP A 78 -10.81 22.27 -2.54
CA TRP A 78 -9.51 22.11 -1.88
C TRP A 78 -8.82 23.47 -1.78
N VAL A 79 -8.46 23.84 -0.56
CA VAL A 79 -7.72 25.06 -0.26
C VAL A 79 -6.34 24.66 0.24
N ARG A 80 -5.28 25.23 -0.35
CA ARG A 80 -3.91 25.07 0.16
C ARG A 80 -3.77 25.87 1.44
N VAL A 81 -3.54 25.18 2.54
CA VAL A 81 -3.23 25.82 3.83
C VAL A 81 -1.74 26.16 3.82
N GLY A 82 -1.42 27.44 3.96
CA GLY A 82 -0.03 27.90 4.14
C GLY A 82 0.53 27.48 5.50
N PRO A 83 1.86 27.52 5.69
CA PRO A 83 2.48 27.31 7.01
C PRO A 83 2.02 28.35 8.04
#